data_AF-A0AAW2A890-F1
#
_entry.id   AF-A0AAW2A890-F1
#
_cell.length_a   1.000
_cell.length_b   1.000
_cell.length_c   1.000
_cell.angle_alpha   90.00
_cell.angle_beta   90.00
_cell.angle_gamma   90.00
#
_symmetry.space_group_name_H-M   'P 1'
#
loop_
_entity.id
_entity.type
_entity.pdbx_description
1 polymer ?
#
loop_
_entity_poly.entity_id
_entity_poly.type
_entity_poly.pdbx_seq_one_letter_code
_entity_poly.pdbx_strand_id
1 'polypeptide(L)'
;VISLLEGDSVTIYSDLTEMKDDDVIHWWFGNTLIAEINKQADRITVYDVLDGRFRDRLKLDNQTGSLTITNITTEHEGDYVLMINGAKPSLKAFRVSVY
;
A
#
# COMPACT_ATOMS: atom_id res chain seq x y z
N VAL A 1 1.08 -14.81 -2.21
CA VAL A 1 -0.14 -14.49 -2.98
C VAL A 1 -1.27 -14.35 -1.98
N ILE A 2 -2.05 -13.28 -2.07
CA ILE A 2 -3.24 -13.02 -1.26
C ILE A 2 -4.45 -13.24 -2.17
N SER A 3 -5.39 -14.07 -1.74
CA SER A 3 -6.56 -14.45 -2.53
C SER A 3 -7.82 -13.96 -1.82
N LEU A 4 -8.65 -13.23 -2.55
CA LEU A 4 -9.81 -12.51 -2.02
C LEU A 4 -11.01 -12.73 -2.94
N LEU A 5 -12.21 -12.56 -2.43
CA LEU A 5 -13.42 -12.49 -3.23
C LEU A 5 -13.75 -11.03 -3.57
N GLU A 6 -14.46 -10.80 -4.67
CA GLU A 6 -14.95 -9.44 -4.97
C GLU A 6 -15.77 -8.86 -3.81
N GLY A 7 -15.49 -7.60 -3.47
CA GLY A 7 -16.07 -6.88 -2.34
C GLY A 7 -15.28 -7.00 -1.02
N ASP A 8 -14.32 -7.92 -0.93
CA ASP A 8 -13.49 -8.07 0.26
C ASP A 8 -12.61 -6.83 0.53
N SER A 9 -12.08 -6.78 1.75
CA SER A 9 -11.05 -5.81 2.14
C SER A 9 -9.80 -6.55 2.60
N VAL A 10 -8.64 -6.02 2.27
CA VAL A 10 -7.35 -6.62 2.61
C VAL A 10 -6.42 -5.59 3.20
N THR A 11 -5.66 -5.99 4.21
CA THR A 11 -4.50 -5.23 4.71
C THR A 11 -3.24 -5.97 4.33
N ILE A 12 -2.38 -5.31 3.56
CA ILE A 12 -1.05 -5.77 3.22
C ILE A 12 -0.09 -5.20 4.27
N TYR A 13 0.38 -6.08 5.15
CA TYR A 13 1.25 -5.70 6.26
C TYR A 13 2.66 -5.35 5.77
N SER A 14 3.22 -4.28 6.31
CA SER A 14 4.61 -3.88 6.07
C SER A 14 5.63 -4.72 6.87
N ASP A 15 5.14 -5.47 7.86
CA ASP A 15 5.86 -6.13 8.96
C ASP A 15 6.65 -5.17 9.86
N LEU A 16 6.43 -3.86 9.77
CA LEU A 16 6.93 -2.91 10.75
C LEU A 16 6.01 -2.90 11.96
N THR A 17 6.58 -2.99 13.16
CA THR A 17 5.84 -2.71 14.40
C THR A 17 5.59 -1.21 14.56
N GLU A 18 6.55 -0.39 14.14
CA GLU A 18 6.51 1.07 14.22
C GLU A 18 7.52 1.66 13.22
N MET A 19 7.08 2.68 12.47
CA MET A 19 7.93 3.49 11.58
C MET A 19 8.86 4.40 12.39
N LYS A 20 10.07 4.61 11.88
CA LYS A 20 11.02 5.62 12.40
C LYS A 20 10.75 6.99 11.83
N ASP A 21 11.21 8.02 12.54
CA ASP A 21 10.96 9.42 12.20
C ASP A 21 11.51 9.82 10.83
N ASP A 22 12.54 9.12 10.34
CA ASP A 22 13.16 9.31 9.02
C ASP A 22 12.65 8.31 7.96
N ASP A 23 11.71 7.43 8.31
CA ASP A 23 11.18 6.45 7.36
C ASP A 23 10.21 7.10 6.35
N VAL A 24 10.34 6.67 5.10
CA VAL A 24 9.44 6.98 3.99
C VAL A 24 8.96 5.68 3.37
N ILE A 25 7.65 5.51 3.27
CA ILE A 25 6.99 4.34 2.71
C ILE A 25 6.35 4.69 1.39
N HIS A 26 6.60 3.87 0.39
CA HIS A 26 5.94 3.93 -0.91
C HIS A 26 5.27 2.60 -1.20
N TRP A 27 4.00 2.68 -1.59
CA TRP A 27 3.25 1.56 -2.13
C TRP A 27 3.04 1.76 -3.63
N TRP A 28 3.49 0.77 -4.39
CA TRP A 28 3.38 0.71 -5.83
C TRP A 28 2.40 -0.38 -6.24
N PHE A 29 1.65 -0.14 -7.30
CA PHE A 29 0.88 -1.13 -8.02
C PHE A 29 1.42 -1.23 -9.45
N GLY A 30 2.00 -2.38 -9.79
CA GLY A 30 2.88 -2.50 -10.96
C GLY A 30 3.98 -1.45 -10.92
N ASN A 31 3.99 -0.54 -11.90
CA ASN A 31 4.96 0.57 -12.00
C ASN A 31 4.40 1.92 -11.55
N THR A 32 3.24 1.96 -10.89
CA THR A 32 2.55 3.20 -10.50
C THR A 32 2.55 3.38 -8.99
N LEU A 33 2.97 4.54 -8.50
CA LEU A 33 2.88 4.88 -7.08
C LEU A 33 1.42 5.16 -6.72
N ILE A 34 0.86 4.41 -5.76
CA ILE A 34 -0.54 4.52 -5.34
C ILE A 34 -0.70 5.14 -3.96
N ALA A 35 0.30 5.04 -3.09
CA ALA A 35 0.26 5.65 -1.77
C ALA A 35 1.67 5.89 -1.20
N GLU A 36 1.80 6.90 -0.34
CA GLU A 36 3.04 7.32 0.32
C GLU A 36 2.78 7.73 1.78
N ILE A 37 3.72 7.40 2.66
CA ILE A 37 3.86 8.00 3.99
C ILE A 37 5.26 8.58 4.11
N ASN A 38 5.37 9.83 4.52
CA ASN A 38 6.63 10.44 4.95
C ASN A 38 6.50 10.80 6.43
N LYS A 39 7.20 10.04 7.30
CA LYS A 39 7.06 10.23 8.75
C LYS A 39 7.66 11.56 9.22
N GLN A 40 8.78 11.95 8.63
CA GLN A 40 9.48 13.20 8.97
C GLN A 40 8.61 14.43 8.69
N ALA A 41 7.86 14.40 7.60
CA ALA A 41 6.96 15.47 7.20
C ALA A 41 5.53 15.32 7.76
N ASP A 42 5.27 14.27 8.56
CA ASP A 42 3.94 13.84 9.00
C ASP A 42 2.89 13.87 7.88
N ARG A 43 3.28 13.38 6.70
CA ARG A 43 2.49 13.45 5.47
C ARG A 43 2.08 12.07 5.01
N ILE A 44 0.77 11.91 4.76
CA ILE A 44 0.21 10.75 4.09
C ILE A 44 -0.40 11.22 2.77
N THR A 45 -0.13 10.50 1.70
CA THR A 45 -0.68 10.81 0.38
C THR A 45 -1.18 9.52 -0.26
N VAL A 46 -2.43 9.55 -0.72
CA VAL A 46 -3.01 8.50 -1.55
C VAL A 46 -3.22 9.11 -2.92
N TYR A 47 -2.71 8.43 -3.94
CA TYR A 47 -2.79 8.91 -5.31
C TYR A 47 -4.02 8.32 -5.99
N ASP A 48 -4.86 9.19 -6.53
CA ASP A 48 -5.97 8.77 -7.39
C ASP A 48 -5.46 8.55 -8.82
N VAL A 49 -4.62 7.54 -8.96
CA VAL A 49 -4.03 7.10 -10.24
C VAL A 49 -4.87 5.99 -10.87
N LEU A 50 -4.62 5.69 -12.15
CA LEU A 50 -5.26 4.60 -12.89
C LEU A 50 -6.78 4.82 -13.08
N ASP A 51 -7.14 5.95 -13.66
CA ASP A 51 -8.51 6.29 -14.07
C ASP A 51 -9.55 6.32 -12.93
N GLY A 52 -9.11 6.52 -11.68
CA GLY A 52 -9.99 6.51 -10.52
C GLY A 52 -10.17 5.14 -9.86
N ARG A 53 -9.43 4.12 -10.29
CA ARG A 53 -9.53 2.73 -9.79
C ARG A 53 -9.48 2.65 -8.27
N PHE A 54 -8.50 3.32 -7.68
CA PHE A 54 -8.23 3.29 -6.24
C PHE A 54 -8.93 4.39 -5.44
N ARG A 55 -9.77 5.19 -6.10
CA ARG A 55 -10.47 6.33 -5.50
C ARG A 55 -11.27 5.88 -4.28
N ASP A 56 -11.03 6.53 -3.14
CA ASP A 56 -11.68 6.27 -1.86
C ASP A 56 -11.51 4.84 -1.28
N ARG A 57 -10.61 4.02 -1.85
CA ARG A 57 -10.40 2.61 -1.45
C ARG A 57 -9.11 2.34 -0.69
N LEU A 58 -8.12 3.23 -0.78
CA LEU A 58 -6.83 3.04 -0.13
C LEU A 58 -6.77 3.76 1.22
N LYS A 59 -6.26 3.06 2.23
CA LYS A 59 -5.95 3.61 3.55
C LYS A 59 -4.57 3.16 3.98
N LEU A 60 -3.84 4.07 4.62
CA LEU A 60 -2.52 3.81 5.17
C LEU A 60 -2.55 3.91 6.68
N ASP A 61 -1.94 2.94 7.35
CA ASP A 61 -1.71 2.97 8.79
C ASP A 61 -0.46 3.81 9.09
N ASN A 62 -0.60 4.96 9.77
CA ASN A 62 0.52 5.89 10.03
C ASN A 62 1.57 5.35 11.03
N GLN A 63 1.28 4.26 11.73
CA GLN A 63 2.20 3.68 12.71
C GLN A 63 3.09 2.62 12.05
N THR A 64 2.51 1.74 11.24
CA THR A 64 3.17 0.58 10.65
C THR A 64 3.48 0.78 9.16
N GLY A 65 2.74 1.66 8.48
CA GLY A 65 2.83 1.81 7.03
C GLY A 65 2.12 0.74 6.22
N SER A 66 1.30 -0.07 6.86
CA SER A 66 0.51 -1.11 6.19
C SER A 66 -0.55 -0.46 5.29
N LEU A 67 -0.79 -1.07 4.13
CA LEU A 67 -1.78 -0.60 3.15
C LEU A 67 -3.06 -1.43 3.29
N THR A 68 -4.19 -0.76 3.50
CA THR A 68 -5.52 -1.37 3.42
C THR A 68 -6.19 -0.96 2.11
N ILE A 69 -6.73 -1.95 1.41
CA ILE A 69 -7.53 -1.79 0.19
C ILE A 69 -8.92 -2.31 0.51
N THR A 70 -9.93 -1.45 0.40
CA THR A 70 -11.33 -1.80 0.68
C THR A 70 -12.12 -2.00 -0.60
N ASN A 71 -13.14 -2.87 -0.54
CA ASN A 71 -14.05 -3.13 -1.66
C ASN A 71 -13.27 -3.51 -2.93
N ILE A 72 -12.46 -4.56 -2.82
CA ILE A 72 -11.60 -5.04 -3.88
C ILE A 72 -12.43 -5.60 -5.03
N THR A 73 -11.94 -5.45 -6.25
CA THR A 73 -12.54 -5.98 -7.48
C THR A 73 -11.43 -6.57 -8.34
N THR A 74 -11.78 -7.29 -9.40
CA THR A 74 -10.82 -7.79 -10.40
C THR A 74 -9.89 -6.71 -10.98
N GLU A 75 -10.27 -5.43 -10.98
CA GLU A 75 -9.41 -4.32 -11.42
C GLU A 75 -8.21 -4.06 -10.48
N HIS A 76 -8.34 -4.46 -9.22
CA HIS A 76 -7.31 -4.30 -8.18
C HIS A 76 -6.37 -5.50 -8.11
N GLU A 77 -6.60 -6.54 -8.90
CA GLU A 77 -5.68 -7.66 -9.02
C GLU A 77 -4.36 -7.20 -9.64
N GLY A 78 -3.25 -7.68 -9.06
CA GLY A 78 -1.92 -7.40 -9.58
C GLY A 78 -0.83 -7.49 -8.52
N ASP A 79 0.35 -7.03 -8.92
CA ASP A 79 1.52 -6.98 -8.07
C ASP A 79 1.61 -5.62 -7.36
N TYR A 80 1.73 -5.70 -6.05
CA TYR A 80 1.92 -4.59 -5.14
C TYR A 80 3.35 -4.62 -4.60
N VAL A 81 4.04 -3.50 -4.62
CA VAL A 81 5.41 -3.39 -4.11
C VAL A 81 5.46 -2.35 -3.00
N LEU A 82 5.91 -2.79 -1.83
CA LEU A 82 6.26 -1.93 -0.71
C LEU A 82 7.74 -1.60 -0.81
N MET A 83 8.05 -0.31 -0.79
CA MET A 83 9.40 0.21 -0.62
C MET A 83 9.46 1.04 0.66
N ILE A 84 10.29 0.62 1.60
CA ILE A 84 10.61 1.36 2.81
C ILE A 84 11.99 1.97 2.60
N ASN A 85 12.06 3.30 2.66
CA ASN A 85 13.30 4.08 2.66
C ASN A 85 13.53 4.62 4.08
N GLY A 86 14.78 4.67 4.51
CA GLY A 86 15.15 5.10 5.86
C GLY A 86 16.49 4.47 6.26
N ALA A 87 16.76 4.40 7.56
CA ALA A 87 17.98 3.79 8.08
C ALA A 87 18.12 2.29 7.73
N LYS A 88 17.00 1.59 7.56
CA LYS A 88 16.95 0.17 7.15
C LYS A 88 16.04 0.02 5.93
N PRO A 89 16.55 0.28 4.72
CA PRO A 89 15.73 0.19 3.52
C PRO A 89 15.29 -1.26 3.30
N SER A 90 14.07 -1.44 2.80
CA SER A 90 13.55 -2.75 2.44
C SER A 90 12.58 -2.67 1.27
N LEU A 91 12.49 -3.77 0.51
CA LEU A 91 11.61 -3.92 -0.63
C LEU A 91 10.85 -5.25 -0.49
N LYS A 92 9.52 -5.21 -0.61
CA LYS A 92 8.67 -6.40 -0.54
C LYS A 92 7.66 -6.37 -1.67
N ALA A 93 7.46 -7.52 -2.30
CA ALA A 93 6.47 -7.70 -3.35
C ALA A 93 5.36 -8.62 -2.87
N PHE A 94 4.13 -8.25 -3.17
CA PHE A 94 2.92 -8.97 -2.83
C PHE A 94 2.10 -9.11 -4.10
N ARG A 95 1.50 -10.27 -4.30
CA ARG A 95 0.57 -10.50 -5.41
C ARG A 95 -0.82 -10.70 -4.84
N VAL A 96 -1.77 -9.89 -5.30
CA VAL A 96 -3.18 -9.96 -4.94
C VAL A 96 -3.94 -10.53 -6.12
N SER A 97 -4.76 -11.55 -5.89
CA SER A 97 -5.66 -12.15 -6.87
C SER A 97 -7.08 -12.15 -6.34
N VAL A 98 -8.04 -11.87 -7.21
CA VAL A 98 -9.46 -11.69 -6.86
C VAL A 98 -10.28 -12.70 -7.66
N TYR A 99 -11.21 -13.40 -6.98
CA TYR A 99 -12.05 -14.45 -7.54
C TYR A 99 -13.55 -14.16 -7.42
#